data_AF-A0A536L9R4-F1
#
_entry.id   AF-A0A536L9R4-F1
#
_cell.length_a   1.000
_cell.length_b   1.000
_cell.length_c   1.000
_cell.angle_alpha   90.00
_cell.angle_beta   90.00
_cell.angle_gamma   90.00
#
_symmetry.space_group_name_H-M   'P 1'
#
loop_
_entity.id
_entity.type
_entity.pdbx_description
1 polymer ?
#
loop_
_entity_poly.entity_id
_entity_poly.type
_entity_poly.pdbx_seq_one_letter_code
_entity_poly.pdbx_strand_id
1 'polypeptide(L)'
;MLLTVFRGTTAPPVTVVEAEMTSTLEALALRHATDAARRTAIAWSDRAQAAELIARNPSLWSASGGFGAAVREGLGAWMRAIVDDVRSHAGRKRAVAQVAALGVNVVSVAVMLGVFAYTAGLTGAEVGIAAGTAVLNQKLLEAVFGERAMSELIARARERLEALLASLFEGERGRFEALVPPPGSLRELAAELRAAVDGMAQ
;
A
#
# COMPACT_ATOMS: atom_id res chain seq x y z
N MET A 1 -29.21 43.71 -14.59
CA MET A 1 -28.57 43.04 -13.44
C MET A 1 -28.82 41.54 -13.61
N LEU A 2 -27.86 40.81 -14.20
CA LEU A 2 -27.97 39.38 -14.50
C LEU A 2 -27.31 38.58 -13.37
N LEU A 3 -28.10 37.78 -12.65
CA LEU A 3 -27.62 36.85 -11.62
C LEU A 3 -27.12 35.58 -12.31
N THR A 4 -25.80 35.41 -12.34
CA THR A 4 -25.15 34.16 -12.71
C THR A 4 -25.36 33.12 -11.61
N VAL A 5 -26.01 32.02 -11.99
CA VAL A 5 -26.17 30.81 -11.18
C VAL A 5 -24.81 30.15 -10.98
N PHE A 6 -24.35 30.10 -9.73
CA PHE A 6 -23.31 29.18 -9.29
C PHE A 6 -23.88 27.74 -9.42
N ARG A 7 -23.51 27.03 -10.48
CA ARG A 7 -23.63 25.56 -10.50
C ARG A 7 -22.55 25.02 -9.58
N GLY A 8 -22.94 24.50 -8.43
CA GLY A 8 -22.07 23.68 -7.59
C GLY A 8 -21.57 22.50 -8.41
N THR A 9 -20.27 22.29 -8.44
CA THR A 9 -19.63 21.09 -9.00
C THR A 9 -20.18 19.88 -8.26
N THR A 10 -20.88 18.99 -8.96
CA THR A 10 -21.32 17.71 -8.40
C THR A 10 -20.10 16.89 -8.00
N ALA A 11 -20.09 16.38 -6.78
CA ALA A 11 -19.07 15.45 -6.31
C ALA A 11 -18.98 14.26 -7.29
N PRO A 12 -17.75 13.79 -7.63
CA PRO A 12 -17.55 12.71 -8.57
C PRO A 12 -18.23 11.43 -8.06
N PRO A 13 -18.66 10.55 -8.97
CA PRO A 13 -19.20 9.25 -8.57
C PRO A 13 -18.20 8.49 -7.70
N VAL A 14 -18.71 7.78 -6.68
CA VAL A 14 -17.91 6.95 -5.76
C VAL A 14 -16.96 6.01 -6.51
N THR A 15 -17.43 5.43 -7.61
CA THR A 15 -16.67 4.51 -8.47
C THR A 15 -15.47 5.19 -9.14
N VAL A 16 -15.55 6.49 -9.44
CA VAL A 16 -14.44 7.26 -10.02
C VAL A 16 -13.37 7.49 -8.96
N VAL A 17 -13.76 7.93 -7.76
CA VAL A 17 -12.84 8.15 -6.64
C VAL A 17 -12.10 6.86 -6.27
N GLU A 18 -12.84 5.75 -6.20
CA GLU A 18 -12.30 4.42 -5.94
C GLU A 18 -11.25 4.00 -6.99
N ALA A 19 -11.57 4.17 -8.27
CA ALA A 19 -10.67 3.83 -9.37
C ALA A 19 -9.41 4.72 -9.41
N GLU A 20 -9.57 6.04 -9.23
CA GLU A 20 -8.46 6.99 -9.23
C GLU A 20 -7.50 6.73 -8.07
N MET A 21 -8.03 6.48 -6.87
CA MET A 21 -7.20 6.21 -5.71
C MET A 21 -6.50 4.86 -5.81
N THR A 22 -7.19 3.82 -6.31
CA THR A 22 -6.57 2.51 -6.59
C THR A 22 -5.42 2.64 -7.59
N SER A 23 -5.65 3.34 -8.71
CA SER A 23 -4.64 3.59 -9.74
C SER A 23 -3.44 4.37 -9.19
N THR A 24 -3.71 5.37 -8.36
CA THR A 24 -2.67 6.21 -7.73
C THR A 24 -1.81 5.39 -6.75
N LEU A 25 -2.45 4.56 -5.90
CA LEU A 25 -1.74 3.70 -4.97
C LEU A 25 -0.92 2.62 -5.70
N GLU A 26 -1.46 2.04 -6.77
CA GLU A 26 -0.73 1.11 -7.63
C GLU A 26 0.53 1.77 -8.20
N ALA A 27 0.39 2.96 -8.79
CA ALA A 27 1.51 3.69 -9.37
C ALA A 27 2.57 4.08 -8.32
N LEU A 28 2.15 4.53 -7.14
CA LEU A 28 3.06 4.89 -6.04
C LEU A 28 3.80 3.67 -5.52
N ALA A 29 3.10 2.56 -5.26
CA ALA A 29 3.72 1.32 -4.79
C ALA A 29 4.75 0.82 -5.80
N LEU A 30 4.39 0.79 -7.10
CA LEU A 30 5.28 0.34 -8.17
C LEU A 30 6.53 1.22 -8.28
N ARG A 31 6.37 2.53 -8.17
CA ARG A 31 7.47 3.49 -8.14
C ARG A 31 8.40 3.20 -6.97
N HIS A 32 7.87 3.10 -5.75
CA HIS A 32 8.68 2.86 -4.56
C HIS A 32 9.40 1.50 -4.60
N ALA A 33 8.76 0.45 -5.10
CA ALA A 33 9.38 -0.86 -5.30
C ALA A 33 10.51 -0.79 -6.33
N THR A 34 10.30 -0.09 -7.44
CA THR A 34 11.32 0.12 -8.49
C THR A 34 12.50 0.93 -7.97
N ASP A 35 12.25 2.00 -7.21
CA ASP A 35 13.30 2.83 -6.63
C ASP A 35 14.09 2.07 -5.54
N ALA A 36 13.42 1.25 -4.73
CA ALA A 36 14.08 0.37 -3.76
C ALA A 36 14.95 -0.69 -4.45
N ALA A 37 14.43 -1.35 -5.49
CA ALA A 37 15.16 -2.32 -6.28
C ALA A 37 16.40 -1.68 -6.93
N ARG A 38 16.24 -0.52 -7.58
CA ARG A 38 17.35 0.22 -8.20
C ARG A 38 18.43 0.62 -7.18
N ARG A 39 18.05 1.19 -6.03
CA ARG A 39 19.01 1.55 -4.97
C ARG A 39 19.79 0.33 -4.48
N THR A 40 19.11 -0.80 -4.31
CA THR A 40 19.75 -2.05 -3.87
C THR A 40 20.68 -2.61 -4.95
N ALA A 41 20.24 -2.63 -6.20
CA ALA A 41 21.05 -3.08 -7.34
C ALA A 41 22.31 -2.24 -7.51
N ILE A 42 22.23 -0.90 -7.40
CA ILE A 42 23.40 0.01 -7.41
C ILE A 42 24.36 -0.35 -6.27
N ALA A 43 23.85 -0.43 -5.04
CA ALA A 43 24.68 -0.73 -3.88
C ALA A 43 25.38 -2.10 -3.96
N TRP A 44 24.78 -3.06 -4.66
CA TRP A 44 25.37 -4.38 -4.90
C TRP A 44 26.31 -4.40 -6.10
N SER A 45 26.03 -3.63 -7.16
CA SER A 45 26.93 -3.51 -8.30
C SER A 45 28.25 -2.83 -7.95
N ASP A 46 28.26 -1.94 -6.96
CA ASP A 46 29.46 -1.27 -6.47
C ASP A 46 30.39 -2.19 -5.66
N ARG A 47 29.93 -3.41 -5.33
CA ARG A 47 30.71 -4.41 -4.58
C ARG A 47 31.18 -5.51 -5.52
N ALA A 48 32.50 -5.68 -5.66
CA ALA A 48 33.10 -6.65 -6.57
C ALA A 48 32.53 -8.07 -6.43
N GLN A 49 32.21 -8.51 -5.19
CA GLN A 49 31.68 -9.85 -4.93
C GLN A 49 30.20 -10.02 -5.30
N ALA A 50 29.42 -8.93 -5.41
CA ALA A 50 27.99 -8.97 -5.70
C ALA A 50 27.62 -8.42 -7.09
N ALA A 51 28.56 -7.73 -7.77
CA ALA A 51 28.35 -7.16 -9.09
C ALA A 51 27.95 -8.21 -10.14
N GLU A 52 28.60 -9.37 -10.13
CA GLU A 52 28.29 -10.48 -11.05
C GLU A 52 26.88 -11.05 -10.81
N LEU A 53 26.40 -11.06 -9.56
CA LEU A 53 25.04 -11.51 -9.24
C LEU A 53 24.00 -10.57 -9.84
N ILE A 54 24.23 -9.25 -9.76
CA ILE A 54 23.34 -8.25 -10.37
C ILE A 54 23.42 -8.31 -11.90
N ALA A 55 24.61 -8.47 -12.48
CA ALA A 55 24.80 -8.57 -13.94
C ALA A 55 24.04 -9.77 -14.54
N ARG A 56 23.98 -10.90 -13.82
CA ARG A 56 23.23 -12.10 -14.22
C ARG A 56 21.73 -12.00 -14.02
N ASN A 57 21.26 -11.02 -13.25
CA ASN A 57 19.84 -10.85 -12.91
C ASN A 57 19.33 -9.43 -13.26
N PRO A 58 19.24 -9.05 -14.55
CA PRO A 58 18.80 -7.71 -14.96
C PRO A 58 17.41 -7.31 -14.46
N SER A 59 16.55 -8.28 -14.16
CA SER A 59 15.20 -8.02 -13.62
C SER A 59 15.21 -7.38 -12.23
N LEU A 60 16.32 -7.43 -11.49
CA LEU A 60 16.46 -6.82 -10.16
C LEU A 60 16.64 -5.29 -10.19
N TRP A 61 16.76 -4.68 -11.37
CA TRP A 61 16.83 -3.22 -11.51
C TRP A 61 15.49 -2.51 -11.37
N SER A 62 14.40 -3.26 -11.23
CA SER A 62 13.05 -2.75 -11.03
C SER A 62 12.21 -3.68 -10.16
N ALA A 63 11.01 -3.22 -9.82
CA ALA A 63 9.98 -4.10 -9.27
C ALA A 63 9.73 -5.31 -10.20
N SER A 64 9.27 -6.42 -9.64
CA SER A 64 8.96 -7.62 -10.41
C SER A 64 7.80 -7.35 -11.38
N GLY A 65 7.75 -8.08 -12.50
CA GLY A 65 6.68 -7.91 -13.49
C GLY A 65 5.28 -8.17 -12.93
N GLY A 66 5.16 -8.97 -11.87
CA GLY A 66 3.88 -9.27 -11.19
C GLY A 66 3.47 -8.25 -10.12
N PHE A 67 4.38 -7.35 -9.71
CA PHE A 67 4.16 -6.46 -8.57
C PHE A 67 2.91 -5.58 -8.73
N GLY A 68 2.76 -4.90 -9.87
CA GLY A 68 1.61 -4.02 -10.11
C GLY A 68 0.27 -4.76 -10.09
N ALA A 69 0.21 -5.95 -10.69
CA ALA A 69 -0.98 -6.80 -10.65
C ALA A 69 -1.33 -7.24 -9.22
N ALA A 70 -0.32 -7.64 -8.43
CA ALA A 70 -0.49 -8.03 -7.04
C ALA A 70 -0.97 -6.85 -6.15
N VAL A 71 -0.47 -5.63 -6.39
CA VAL A 71 -0.97 -4.42 -5.72
C VAL A 71 -2.44 -4.21 -6.05
N ARG A 72 -2.82 -4.25 -7.34
CA ARG A 72 -4.20 -4.02 -7.78
C ARG A 72 -5.18 -5.04 -7.19
N GLU A 73 -4.81 -6.32 -7.19
CA GLU A 73 -5.60 -7.39 -6.58
C GLU A 73 -5.75 -7.17 -5.07
N GLY A 74 -4.65 -6.86 -4.39
CA GLY A 74 -4.63 -6.58 -2.96
C GLY A 74 -5.50 -5.38 -2.57
N LEU A 75 -5.44 -4.28 -3.33
CA LEU A 75 -6.29 -3.11 -3.14
C LEU A 75 -7.77 -3.44 -3.35
N GLY A 76 -8.09 -4.27 -4.35
CA GLY A 76 -9.44 -4.78 -4.56
C GLY A 76 -9.96 -5.60 -3.37
N ALA A 77 -9.12 -6.48 -2.82
CA ALA A 77 -9.45 -7.26 -1.62
C ALA A 77 -9.60 -6.36 -0.38
N TRP A 78 -8.73 -5.36 -0.23
CA TRP A 78 -8.77 -4.39 0.84
C TRP A 78 -10.07 -3.58 0.84
N MET A 79 -10.52 -3.09 -0.32
CA MET A 79 -11.79 -2.37 -0.42
C MET A 79 -13.00 -3.26 -0.10
N ARG A 80 -13.00 -4.51 -0.55
CA ARG A 80 -14.05 -5.48 -0.17
C ARG A 80 -14.11 -5.67 1.35
N ALA A 81 -12.95 -5.77 2.01
CA ALA A 81 -12.89 -5.86 3.47
C ALA A 81 -13.45 -4.61 4.17
N ILE A 82 -13.23 -3.40 3.64
CA ILE A 82 -13.84 -2.17 4.17
C ILE A 82 -15.36 -2.21 4.04
N VAL A 83 -15.88 -2.64 2.89
CA VAL A 83 -17.32 -2.79 2.65
C VAL A 83 -17.95 -3.74 3.67
N ASP A 84 -17.31 -4.87 3.94
CA ASP A 84 -17.80 -5.87 4.89
C ASP A 84 -17.70 -5.38 6.35
N ASP A 85 -16.65 -4.64 6.69
CA ASP A 85 -16.50 -3.97 7.99
C ASP A 85 -17.63 -2.94 8.22
N VAL A 86 -17.95 -2.11 7.22
CA VAL A 86 -19.03 -1.13 7.31
C VAL A 86 -20.39 -1.81 7.49
N ARG A 87 -20.64 -2.91 6.77
CA ARG A 87 -21.88 -3.70 6.90
C ARG A 87 -22.02 -4.30 8.29
N SER A 88 -20.94 -4.89 8.83
CA SER A 88 -20.95 -5.52 10.16
C SER A 88 -21.09 -4.49 11.29
N HIS A 89 -20.58 -3.27 11.12
CA HIS A 89 -20.65 -2.21 12.14
C HIS A 89 -21.97 -1.43 12.17
N ALA A 90 -22.90 -1.67 11.23
CA ALA A 90 -24.21 -1.05 11.19
C ALA A 90 -25.20 -1.63 12.24
N GLY A 91 -24.78 -1.92 13.48
CA GLY A 91 -25.62 -2.58 14.48
C GLY A 91 -26.72 -1.72 15.14
N ARG A 92 -26.67 -0.39 14.99
CA ARG A 92 -27.66 0.54 15.59
C ARG A 92 -28.77 0.86 14.58
N LYS A 93 -30.05 0.74 14.97
CA LYS A 93 -31.22 1.05 14.10
C LYS A 93 -31.08 2.39 13.32
N ARG A 94 -30.54 3.43 13.97
CA ARG A 94 -30.31 4.75 13.35
C ARG A 94 -29.11 4.79 12.39
N ALA A 95 -28.07 3.99 12.63
CA ALA A 95 -26.94 3.82 11.72
C ALA A 95 -27.34 2.98 10.50
N VAL A 96 -28.11 1.89 10.71
CA VAL A 96 -28.69 1.08 9.62
C VAL A 96 -29.47 1.94 8.64
N ALA A 97 -30.40 2.77 9.15
CA ALA A 97 -31.24 3.63 8.30
C ALA A 97 -30.41 4.64 7.50
N GLN A 98 -29.35 5.20 8.10
CA GLN A 98 -28.48 6.16 7.43
C GLN A 98 -27.53 5.50 6.42
N VAL A 99 -27.00 4.30 6.71
CA VAL A 99 -26.22 3.51 5.75
C VAL A 99 -27.07 3.03 4.58
N ALA A 100 -28.33 2.66 4.83
CA ALA A 100 -29.28 2.33 3.78
C ALA A 100 -29.60 3.54 2.89
N ALA A 101 -29.66 4.76 3.46
CA ALA A 101 -29.92 5.99 2.73
C ALA A 101 -28.71 6.49 1.91
N LEU A 102 -27.49 6.38 2.46
CA LEU A 102 -26.25 6.83 1.80
C LEU A 102 -25.67 5.77 0.84
N GLY A 103 -25.92 4.48 1.11
CA GLY A 103 -25.29 3.37 0.41
C GLY A 103 -23.92 3.00 1.00
N VAL A 104 -23.68 1.69 1.12
CA VAL A 104 -22.44 1.13 1.71
C VAL A 104 -21.19 1.57 0.93
N ASN A 105 -21.29 1.76 -0.39
CA ASN A 105 -20.15 2.15 -1.22
C ASN A 105 -19.66 3.57 -0.89
N VAL A 106 -20.57 4.52 -0.66
CA VAL A 106 -20.23 5.91 -0.27
C VAL A 106 -19.48 5.90 1.06
N VAL A 107 -19.97 5.13 2.03
CA VAL A 107 -19.31 5.02 3.34
C VAL A 107 -17.95 4.32 3.22
N SER A 108 -17.84 3.30 2.39
CA SER A 108 -16.58 2.56 2.26
C SER A 108 -15.48 3.44 1.65
N VAL A 109 -15.81 4.24 0.63
CA VAL A 109 -14.90 5.26 0.08
C VAL A 109 -14.59 6.35 1.11
N ALA A 110 -15.54 6.70 1.98
CA ALA A 110 -15.25 7.61 3.09
C ALA A 110 -14.20 7.07 4.07
N VAL A 111 -14.32 5.79 4.45
CA VAL A 111 -13.32 5.11 5.30
C VAL A 111 -11.97 5.04 4.58
N MET A 112 -11.98 4.70 3.28
CA MET A 112 -10.82 4.66 2.41
C MET A 112 -10.07 6.02 2.39
N LEU A 113 -10.80 7.12 2.18
CA LEU A 113 -10.24 8.48 2.24
C LEU A 113 -9.75 8.84 3.64
N GLY A 114 -10.44 8.36 4.69
CA GLY A 114 -10.04 8.51 6.07
C GLY A 114 -8.64 7.94 6.37
N VAL A 115 -8.28 6.80 5.75
CA VAL A 115 -6.94 6.20 5.92
C VAL A 115 -5.83 7.19 5.51
N PHE A 116 -6.05 7.98 4.46
CA PHE A 116 -5.08 8.96 3.95
C PHE A 116 -5.13 10.30 4.71
N ALA A 117 -6.34 10.76 5.06
CA ALA A 117 -6.50 12.01 5.81
C ALA A 117 -5.83 11.95 7.19
N TYR A 118 -5.85 10.77 7.84
CA TYR A 118 -5.22 10.56 9.15
C TYR A 118 -3.71 10.25 9.10
N THR A 119 -3.15 9.93 7.93
CA THR A 119 -1.70 9.63 7.77
C THR A 119 -0.87 10.83 7.29
N ALA A 120 -1.43 11.70 6.46
CA ALA A 120 -0.72 12.87 5.93
C ALA A 120 -0.81 14.12 6.83
N GLY A 121 -1.79 14.14 7.74
CA GLY A 121 -2.27 15.38 8.35
C GLY A 121 -2.88 16.30 7.28
N LEU A 122 -3.92 17.06 7.61
CA LEU A 122 -4.47 18.08 6.72
C LEU A 122 -3.48 19.22 6.35
N THR A 123 -2.18 19.09 6.64
CA THR A 123 -1.16 20.14 6.54
C THR A 123 0.06 19.77 5.69
N GLY A 124 0.16 18.54 5.17
CA GLY A 124 1.26 18.16 4.28
C GLY A 124 1.11 18.79 2.89
N ALA A 125 1.80 19.91 2.66
CA ALA A 125 1.70 20.78 1.48
C ALA A 125 2.00 20.13 0.10
N GLU A 126 2.27 18.82 0.04
CA GLU A 126 2.70 18.13 -1.19
C GLU A 126 1.68 17.14 -1.76
N VAL A 127 0.57 16.83 -1.07
CA VAL A 127 -0.51 15.97 -1.60
C VAL A 127 -1.68 16.81 -2.12
N GLY A 128 -1.36 17.86 -2.88
CA GLY A 128 -2.30 18.85 -3.39
C GLY A 128 -3.00 18.51 -4.69
N ILE A 129 -2.85 17.30 -5.25
CA ILE A 129 -3.30 17.02 -6.63
C ILE A 129 -4.51 16.07 -6.73
N ALA A 130 -4.88 15.35 -5.66
CA ALA A 130 -6.06 14.46 -5.68
C ALA A 130 -7.22 14.88 -4.74
N ALA A 131 -7.08 15.99 -4.02
CA ALA A 131 -8.08 16.48 -3.06
C ALA A 131 -9.20 17.36 -3.70
N GLY A 132 -9.20 17.52 -5.02
CA GLY A 132 -9.98 18.57 -5.68
C GLY A 132 -11.50 18.41 -5.72
N THR A 133 -12.07 17.24 -5.40
CA THR A 133 -13.49 17.00 -5.70
C THR A 133 -14.27 16.13 -4.71
N ALA A 134 -13.63 15.37 -3.81
CA ALA A 134 -14.33 14.60 -2.78
C ALA A 134 -14.43 15.41 -1.48
N VAL A 135 -15.42 16.31 -1.39
CA VAL A 135 -15.75 16.93 -0.10
C VAL A 135 -16.35 15.86 0.81
N LEU A 136 -15.51 15.23 1.62
CA LEU A 136 -15.95 14.33 2.66
C LEU A 136 -16.57 15.15 3.79
N ASN A 137 -17.88 15.07 3.98
CA ASN A 137 -18.49 15.68 5.15
C ASN A 137 -18.23 14.78 6.38
N GLN A 138 -17.08 14.97 7.02
CA GLN A 138 -16.65 14.24 8.22
C GLN A 138 -17.72 14.28 9.33
N LYS A 139 -18.40 15.42 9.51
CA LYS A 139 -19.44 15.59 10.52
C LYS A 139 -20.69 14.76 10.24
N LEU A 140 -21.02 14.52 8.96
CA LEU A 140 -22.11 13.60 8.61
C LEU A 140 -21.74 12.15 8.93
N LEU A 141 -20.51 11.72 8.61
CA LEU A 141 -20.07 10.35 8.88
C LEU A 141 -19.95 10.06 10.38
N GLU A 142 -19.43 11.02 11.15
CA GLU A 142 -19.44 10.98 12.61
C GLU A 142 -20.87 10.89 13.16
N ALA A 143 -21.84 11.60 12.58
CA ALA A 143 -23.23 11.53 13.00
C ALA A 143 -23.91 10.18 12.66
N VAL A 144 -23.45 9.50 11.60
CA VAL A 144 -23.95 8.18 11.16
C VAL A 144 -23.40 7.06 12.05
N PHE A 145 -22.07 7.02 12.22
CA PHE A 145 -21.38 5.89 12.88
C PHE A 145 -21.00 6.18 14.33
N GLY A 146 -20.87 7.44 14.72
CA GLY A 146 -20.16 7.86 15.92
C GLY A 146 -18.65 7.97 15.66
N GLU A 147 -18.01 8.97 16.27
CA GLU A 147 -16.58 9.26 16.11
C GLU A 147 -15.70 8.03 16.39
N ARG A 148 -15.95 7.32 17.50
CA ARG A 148 -15.21 6.10 17.86
C ARG A 148 -15.33 5.00 16.80
N ALA A 149 -16.54 4.68 16.34
CA ALA A 149 -16.74 3.64 15.35
C ALA A 149 -16.08 3.98 14.01
N MET A 150 -16.12 5.25 13.60
CA MET A 150 -15.43 5.71 12.40
C MET A 150 -13.90 5.57 12.55
N SER A 151 -13.35 6.01 13.70
CA SER A 151 -11.91 5.87 13.96
C SER A 151 -11.45 4.41 13.97
N GLU A 152 -12.26 3.49 14.50
CA GLU A 152 -11.96 2.06 14.50
C GLU A 152 -12.01 1.45 13.10
N LEU A 153 -12.97 1.85 12.26
CA LEU A 153 -13.04 1.43 10.86
C LEU A 153 -11.82 1.92 10.06
N ILE A 154 -11.43 3.18 10.24
CA ILE A 154 -10.24 3.76 9.60
C ILE A 154 -8.97 3.04 10.08
N ALA A 155 -8.84 2.79 11.39
CA ALA A 155 -7.67 2.10 11.95
C ALA A 155 -7.51 0.69 11.38
N ARG A 156 -8.59 -0.10 11.35
CA ARG A 156 -8.56 -1.45 10.76
C ARG A 156 -8.29 -1.43 9.26
N ALA A 157 -8.88 -0.49 8.53
CA ALA A 157 -8.59 -0.32 7.10
C ALA A 157 -7.11 0.00 6.88
N ARG A 158 -6.54 0.90 7.69
CA ARG A 158 -5.13 1.26 7.63
C ARG A 158 -4.21 0.06 7.92
N GLU A 159 -4.44 -0.66 9.02
CA GLU A 159 -3.65 -1.84 9.38
C GLU A 159 -3.61 -2.88 8.26
N ARG A 160 -4.74 -3.13 7.60
CA ARG A 160 -4.81 -4.04 6.44
C ARG A 160 -4.01 -3.54 5.25
N LEU A 161 -4.04 -2.23 4.96
CA LEU A 161 -3.27 -1.64 3.87
C LEU A 161 -1.77 -1.72 4.17
N GLU A 162 -1.35 -1.43 5.41
CA GLU A 162 0.04 -1.55 5.84
C GLU A 162 0.53 -3.01 5.73
N ALA A 163 -0.26 -3.97 6.20
CA ALA A 163 0.06 -5.40 6.08
C ALA A 163 0.17 -5.86 4.62
N LEU A 164 -0.75 -5.41 3.76
CA LEU A 164 -0.72 -5.69 2.32
C LEU A 164 0.58 -5.19 1.70
N LEU A 165 0.91 -3.90 1.89
CA LEU A 165 2.10 -3.31 1.31
C LEU A 165 3.36 -3.98 1.87
N ALA A 166 3.44 -4.19 3.18
CA ALA A 166 4.56 -4.88 3.81
C ALA A 166 4.81 -6.27 3.19
N SER A 167 3.76 -7.06 3.00
CA SER A 167 3.86 -8.38 2.36
C SER A 167 4.35 -8.30 0.92
N LEU A 168 3.93 -7.29 0.14
CA LEU A 168 4.35 -7.12 -1.24
C LEU A 168 5.83 -6.68 -1.34
N PHE A 169 6.24 -5.72 -0.50
CA PHE A 169 7.64 -5.29 -0.41
C PHE A 169 8.56 -6.38 0.12
N GLU A 170 8.06 -7.25 1.00
CA GLU A 170 8.78 -8.43 1.47
C GLU A 170 9.06 -9.41 0.33
N GLY A 171 8.09 -9.62 -0.56
CA GLY A 171 8.29 -10.41 -1.78
C GLY A 171 9.39 -9.83 -2.67
N GLU A 172 9.41 -8.51 -2.86
CA GLU A 172 10.48 -7.83 -3.62
C GLU A 172 11.85 -7.95 -2.93
N ARG A 173 11.90 -7.83 -1.60
CA ARG A 173 13.12 -8.04 -0.80
C ARG A 173 13.64 -9.47 -0.96
N GLY A 174 12.75 -10.46 -0.88
CA GLY A 174 13.08 -11.88 -1.03
C GLY A 174 13.79 -12.21 -2.34
N ARG A 175 13.54 -11.46 -3.43
CA ARG A 175 14.25 -11.62 -4.71
C ARG A 175 15.75 -11.35 -4.60
N PHE A 176 16.15 -10.39 -3.76
CA PHE A 176 17.56 -10.11 -3.49
C PHE A 176 18.14 -11.12 -2.50
N GLU A 177 17.40 -11.46 -1.45
CA GLU A 177 17.85 -12.42 -0.43
C GLU A 177 18.10 -13.81 -1.02
N ALA A 178 17.33 -14.22 -2.03
CA ALA A 178 17.54 -15.47 -2.75
C ALA A 178 18.90 -15.58 -3.46
N LEU A 179 19.59 -14.45 -3.68
CA LEU A 179 20.94 -14.43 -4.25
C LEU A 179 22.04 -14.64 -3.20
N VAL A 180 21.72 -14.52 -1.90
CA VAL A 180 22.68 -14.66 -0.81
C VAL A 180 22.68 -16.10 -0.32
N PRO A 181 23.85 -16.77 -0.27
CA PRO A 181 23.94 -18.11 0.32
C PRO A 181 23.46 -18.11 1.78
N PRO A 182 22.75 -19.16 2.22
CA PRO A 182 22.31 -19.24 3.61
C PRO A 182 23.51 -19.20 4.58
N PRO A 183 23.37 -18.61 5.78
CA PRO A 183 24.51 -18.44 6.72
C PRO A 183 25.16 -19.75 7.19
N GLY A 184 24.46 -20.88 7.04
CA GLY A 184 24.98 -22.22 7.35
C GLY A 184 26.05 -22.67 6.36
N SER A 185 25.83 -22.46 5.06
CA SER A 185 26.74 -22.94 4.02
C SER A 185 28.09 -22.25 4.06
N LEU A 186 28.15 -20.97 4.44
CA LEU A 186 29.41 -20.25 4.62
C LEU A 186 30.22 -20.76 5.81
N ARG A 187 29.56 -21.21 6.89
CA ARG A 187 30.23 -21.79 8.06
C ARG A 187 30.79 -23.17 7.76
N GLU A 188 30.05 -23.99 7.04
CA GLU A 188 30.48 -25.30 6.57
C GLU A 188 31.66 -25.16 5.59
N LEU A 189 31.55 -24.28 4.59
CA LEU A 189 32.64 -23.99 3.65
C LEU A 189 33.90 -23.50 4.37
N ALA A 190 33.76 -22.66 5.39
CA ALA A 190 34.90 -22.21 6.20
C ALA A 190 35.51 -23.35 7.04
N ALA A 191 34.70 -24.30 7.52
CA ALA A 191 35.19 -25.47 8.24
C ALA A 191 35.94 -26.42 7.30
N GLU A 192 35.39 -26.69 6.11
CA GLU A 192 36.00 -27.51 5.07
C GLU A 192 37.33 -26.91 4.58
N LEU A 193 37.38 -25.60 4.36
CA LEU A 193 38.60 -24.92 3.92
C LEU A 193 39.72 -25.01 4.98
N ARG A 194 39.38 -24.85 6.27
CA ARG A 194 40.36 -25.01 7.36
C ARG A 194 40.87 -26.45 7.42
N ALA A 195 39.98 -27.44 7.36
CA ALA A 195 40.35 -28.84 7.38
C ALA A 195 41.26 -29.21 6.19
N ALA A 196 40.99 -28.67 5.00
CA ALA A 196 41.83 -28.88 3.82
C ALA A 196 43.24 -28.26 3.97
N VAL A 197 43.33 -27.04 4.53
CA VAL A 197 44.62 -26.37 4.79
C VAL A 197 45.42 -27.13 5.85
N ASP A 198 44.79 -27.58 6.93
CA ASP A 198 45.45 -28.36 7.99
C ASP A 198 45.96 -29.70 7.46
N GLY A 199 45.22 -30.35 6.56
CA GLY A 199 45.63 -31.59 5.91
C GLY A 199 46.79 -31.43 4.90
N MET A 200 47.00 -30.23 4.35
CA MET A 200 48.15 -29.92 3.50
C MET A 200 49.44 -29.62 4.28
N ALA A 201 49.32 -29.31 5.57
CA ALA A 201 50.44 -29.00 6.46
C ALA A 201 51.06 -30.24 7.13
N GLN A 202 50.49 -31.43 6.91
CA GLN A 202 51.00 -32.74 7.33
C GLN A 202 51.80 -33.40 6.19
#